data_AF-A0A8T2IG17-F1
#
_entry.id   AF-A0A8T2IG17-F1
#
_cell.length_a   1.000
_cell.length_b   1.000
_cell.length_c   1.000
_cell.angle_alpha   90.00
_cell.angle_beta   90.00
_cell.angle_gamma   90.00
#
_symmetry.space_group_name_H-M   'P 1'
#
loop_
_entity.id
_entity.type
_entity.pdbx_description
1 polymer ?
#
loop_
_entity_poly.entity_id
_entity_poly.type
_entity_poly.pdbx_seq_one_letter_code
_entity_poly.pdbx_strand_id
1 'polypeptide(L)'
;MSAAALSTTCTVEFGLGNLAGTFQRHFLCCRRFSAFPWHDLDEAVKLDSSLVLNILHKTILHPLCQKYPPSQQYRKQFLLELIKKYESTGADPLDELYDVLAEVLNAEETYKCHKSYLLPSGDSVTLIENVAIISEGTTGLVTWEAALSLAEWSIENKVYFKNRSILELGSGAGLTGLVICKSCSPRKYMFSDCHSRVLQQLRDNIQLNGYSLNTEQENQTNILKEIGNEKKTAISVIELNWELVTEQQLQNLQADVIIASDVAYDPEIIVSFSKVLRKLFNCFKDGRNLEVFVSSTIRNSETYNLFKKTLDIEGLMWQVVPDHKKIFFPYDTHCKIEMLNIALKVK
;
A
#
# COMPACT_ATOMS: atom_id res chain seq x y z
N MET A 1 -24.55 -26.89 -23.68
CA MET A 1 -24.85 -27.93 -22.67
C MET A 1 -24.02 -27.64 -21.43
N SER A 2 -24.71 -27.52 -20.29
CA SER A 2 -24.27 -27.56 -18.87
C SER A 2 -22.84 -27.10 -18.54
N ALA A 3 -22.59 -25.94 -17.93
CA ALA A 3 -22.95 -25.50 -16.57
C ALA A 3 -22.28 -26.30 -15.43
N ALA A 4 -21.53 -25.53 -14.63
CA ALA A 4 -21.13 -25.70 -13.22
C ALA A 4 -20.06 -26.75 -12.85
N ALA A 5 -18.87 -26.26 -12.48
CA ALA A 5 -18.01 -26.87 -11.48
C ALA A 5 -17.20 -25.80 -10.72
N LEU A 6 -17.77 -25.40 -9.58
CA LEU A 6 -17.11 -25.08 -8.31
C LEU A 6 -15.92 -24.10 -8.32
N SER A 7 -16.24 -22.81 -8.26
CA SER A 7 -15.41 -21.81 -7.57
C SER A 7 -16.03 -21.57 -6.20
N THR A 8 -15.51 -22.22 -5.16
CA THR A 8 -15.78 -21.83 -3.77
C THR A 8 -15.00 -20.55 -3.47
N THR A 9 -15.57 -19.43 -3.87
CA THR A 9 -15.20 -18.12 -3.33
C THR A 9 -15.60 -18.10 -1.86
N CYS A 10 -14.61 -18.04 -0.97
CA CYS A 10 -14.81 -17.61 0.41
C CYS A 10 -15.23 -16.13 0.35
N THR A 11 -16.53 -15.89 0.24
CA THR A 11 -17.12 -14.57 0.39
C THR A 11 -17.10 -14.24 1.86
N VAL A 12 -16.06 -13.55 2.31
CA VAL A 12 -16.11 -12.80 3.57
C VAL A 12 -17.20 -11.75 3.38
N GLU A 13 -18.30 -11.86 4.12
CA GLU A 13 -19.41 -10.92 4.09
C GLU A 13 -18.92 -9.53 4.53
N PHE A 14 -18.79 -8.61 3.57
CA PHE A 14 -18.47 -7.20 3.81
C PHE A 14 -19.74 -6.36 3.66
N GLY A 15 -20.51 -6.23 4.74
CA GLY A 15 -21.62 -5.29 4.81
C GLY A 15 -22.18 -5.22 6.22
N LEU A 16 -22.07 -4.07 6.89
CA LEU A 16 -22.66 -3.67 8.19
C LEU A 16 -22.52 -4.61 9.42
N GLY A 17 -22.22 -5.90 9.27
CA GLY A 17 -22.23 -6.93 10.33
C GLY A 17 -20.90 -7.12 11.06
N ASN A 18 -19.88 -6.29 10.82
CA ASN A 18 -18.61 -6.37 11.55
C ASN A 18 -18.00 -4.99 11.80
N LEU A 19 -18.70 -4.15 12.58
CA LEU A 19 -18.23 -2.84 12.98
C LEU A 19 -16.82 -2.91 13.61
N ALA A 20 -16.58 -3.87 14.50
CA ALA A 20 -15.28 -4.07 15.13
C ALA A 20 -14.16 -4.38 14.11
N GLY A 21 -14.45 -5.13 13.05
CA GLY A 21 -13.54 -5.37 11.93
C GLY A 21 -13.27 -4.13 11.08
N THR A 22 -14.26 -3.23 10.95
CA THR A 22 -14.05 -1.93 10.32
C THR A 22 -13.11 -1.06 11.16
N PHE A 23 -13.36 -0.97 12.48
CA PHE A 23 -12.46 -0.29 13.43
C PHE A 23 -11.04 -0.86 13.38
N GLN A 24 -10.90 -2.18 13.36
CA GLN A 24 -9.61 -2.86 13.22
C GLN A 24 -8.83 -2.39 12.00
N ARG A 25 -9.44 -2.44 10.80
CA ARG A 25 -8.78 -2.03 9.56
C ARG A 25 -8.38 -0.56 9.59
N HIS A 26 -9.25 0.32 10.08
CA HIS A 26 -8.97 1.76 10.14
C HIS A 26 -7.88 2.11 11.16
N PHE A 27 -7.89 1.46 12.32
CA PHE A 27 -6.92 1.67 13.38
C PHE A 27 -5.53 1.17 13.00
N LEU A 28 -5.43 -0.06 12.48
CA LEU A 28 -4.13 -0.67 12.19
C LEU A 28 -3.36 0.10 11.11
N CYS A 29 -4.05 0.70 10.14
CA CYS A 29 -3.40 1.56 9.13
C CYS A 29 -3.45 3.06 9.47
N CYS A 30 -3.68 3.41 10.74
CA CYS A 30 -3.63 4.77 11.26
C CYS A 30 -4.49 5.79 10.50
N ARG A 31 -5.74 5.43 10.14
CA ARG A 31 -6.65 6.38 9.49
C ARG A 31 -7.01 7.54 10.41
N ARG A 32 -7.33 8.69 9.81
CA ARG A 32 -7.86 9.85 10.55
C ARG A 32 -9.14 9.46 11.30
N PHE A 33 -9.33 9.98 12.50
CA PHE A 33 -10.53 9.65 13.30
C PHE A 33 -11.84 10.03 12.62
N SER A 34 -11.86 11.05 11.76
CA SER A 34 -13.03 11.41 10.97
C SER A 34 -13.46 10.33 9.96
N ALA A 35 -12.59 9.36 9.63
CA ALA A 35 -12.90 8.26 8.73
C ALA A 35 -13.51 7.05 9.44
N PHE A 36 -13.53 7.02 10.77
CA PHE A 36 -14.11 5.90 11.51
C PHE A 36 -15.63 6.04 11.59
N PRO A 37 -16.35 4.91 11.63
CA PRO A 37 -17.81 4.88 11.80
C PRO A 37 -18.21 5.12 13.27
N TRP A 38 -17.78 6.24 13.86
CA TRP A 38 -18.08 6.57 15.27
C TRP A 38 -19.57 6.73 15.54
N HIS A 39 -20.32 7.26 14.57
CA HIS A 39 -21.77 7.39 14.67
C HIS A 39 -22.46 6.02 14.74
N ASP A 40 -22.01 5.06 13.94
CA ASP A 40 -22.55 3.70 13.99
C ASP A 40 -22.21 3.03 15.32
N LEU A 41 -21.05 3.35 15.91
CA LEU A 41 -20.67 2.89 17.25
C LEU A 41 -21.58 3.49 18.33
N ASP A 42 -21.94 4.77 18.26
CA ASP A 42 -22.83 5.43 19.23
C ASP A 42 -24.18 4.70 19.38
N GLU A 43 -24.73 4.21 18.27
CA GLU A 43 -25.99 3.46 18.29
C GLU A 43 -25.78 1.99 18.69
N ALA A 44 -24.72 1.36 18.18
CA ALA A 44 -24.45 -0.05 18.47
C ALA A 44 -24.07 -0.30 19.94
N VAL A 45 -23.32 0.61 20.57
CA VAL A 45 -22.85 0.44 21.96
C VAL A 45 -23.99 0.54 22.99
N LYS A 46 -25.08 1.24 22.67
CA LYS A 46 -26.29 1.30 23.50
C LYS A 46 -27.03 -0.05 23.51
N LEU A 47 -26.89 -0.83 22.44
CA LEU A 47 -27.51 -2.15 22.30
C LEU A 47 -26.63 -3.25 22.89
N ASP A 48 -25.32 -3.15 22.71
CA ASP A 48 -24.33 -4.11 23.19
C ASP A 48 -23.03 -3.39 23.59
N SER A 49 -22.85 -3.21 24.91
CA SER A 49 -21.67 -2.56 25.46
C SER A 49 -20.39 -3.40 25.32
N SER A 50 -20.51 -4.73 25.14
CA SER A 50 -19.37 -5.63 24.93
C SER A 50 -18.65 -5.37 23.61
N LEU A 51 -19.30 -4.67 22.67
CA LEU A 51 -18.73 -4.25 21.40
C LEU A 51 -17.47 -3.39 21.56
N VAL A 52 -17.40 -2.57 22.62
CA VAL A 52 -16.22 -1.74 22.90
C VAL A 52 -15.02 -2.61 23.26
N LEU A 53 -15.20 -3.65 24.08
CA LEU A 53 -14.13 -4.62 24.40
C LEU A 53 -13.70 -5.39 23.15
N ASN A 54 -14.64 -5.79 22.29
CA ASN A 54 -14.31 -6.42 21.02
C ASN A 54 -13.48 -5.49 20.11
N ILE A 55 -13.83 -4.20 20.03
CA ILE A 55 -13.03 -3.19 19.33
C ILE A 55 -11.64 -3.08 19.94
N LEU A 56 -11.53 -3.01 21.28
CA LEU A 56 -10.24 -2.94 21.99
C LEU A 56 -9.33 -4.13 21.65
N HIS A 57 -9.87 -5.36 21.71
CA HIS A 57 -9.15 -6.60 21.35
C HIS A 57 -8.74 -6.67 19.88
N LYS A 58 -9.55 -6.13 18.97
CA LYS A 58 -9.22 -6.08 17.55
C LYS A 58 -8.29 -4.93 17.16
N THR A 59 -8.06 -3.96 18.05
CA THR A 59 -7.25 -2.76 17.79
C THR A 59 -5.97 -2.75 18.63
N ILE A 60 -5.98 -2.08 19.78
CA ILE A 60 -4.80 -1.86 20.62
C ILE A 60 -4.24 -3.18 21.15
N LEU A 61 -5.12 -4.08 21.61
CA LEU A 61 -4.73 -5.38 22.16
C LEU A 61 -4.51 -6.45 21.08
N HIS A 62 -4.69 -6.10 19.81
CA HIS A 62 -4.45 -7.03 18.72
C HIS A 62 -2.95 -7.42 18.66
N PRO A 63 -2.58 -8.70 18.47
CA PRO A 63 -1.18 -9.14 18.46
C PRO A 63 -0.29 -8.36 17.47
N LEU A 64 -0.86 -7.97 16.33
CA LEU A 64 -0.14 -7.17 15.33
C LEU A 64 0.17 -5.75 15.84
N CYS A 65 -0.74 -5.12 16.58
CA CYS A 65 -0.51 -3.81 17.20
C CYS A 65 0.49 -3.91 18.35
N GLN A 66 0.39 -4.96 19.17
CA GLN A 66 1.33 -5.21 20.27
C GLN A 66 2.77 -5.37 19.75
N LYS A 67 2.94 -6.06 18.62
CA LYS A 67 4.25 -6.25 17.98
C LYS A 67 4.71 -5.02 17.19
N TYR A 68 3.79 -4.37 16.47
CA TYR A 68 4.07 -3.27 15.55
C TYR A 68 3.07 -2.13 15.80
N PRO A 69 3.28 -1.33 16.86
CA PRO A 69 2.29 -0.37 17.30
C PRO A 69 2.25 0.88 16.40
N PRO A 70 1.04 1.45 16.17
CA PRO A 70 0.88 2.85 15.83
C PRO A 70 1.53 3.79 16.86
N SER A 71 1.68 5.07 16.49
CA SER A 71 2.29 6.06 17.39
C SER A 71 1.54 6.14 18.73
N GLN A 72 2.29 6.43 19.79
CA GLN A 72 1.74 6.55 21.14
C GLN A 72 0.58 7.55 21.18
N GLN A 73 0.76 8.73 20.58
CA GLN A 73 -0.29 9.75 20.47
C GLN A 73 -1.52 9.26 19.71
N TYR A 74 -1.37 8.48 18.62
CA TYR A 74 -2.52 7.94 17.89
C TYR A 74 -3.31 6.95 18.74
N ARG A 75 -2.62 6.01 19.40
CA ARG A 75 -3.25 5.02 20.29
C ARG A 75 -3.98 5.70 21.46
N LYS A 76 -3.35 6.71 22.07
CA LYS A 76 -3.94 7.50 23.16
C LYS A 76 -5.24 8.16 22.73
N GLN A 77 -5.23 8.89 21.63
CA GLN A 77 -6.43 9.60 21.16
C GLN A 77 -7.55 8.64 20.76
N PHE A 78 -7.21 7.52 20.11
CA PHE A 78 -8.20 6.49 19.78
C PHE A 78 -8.86 5.92 21.03
N LEU A 79 -8.07 5.58 22.05
CA LEU A 79 -8.57 5.00 23.29
C LEU A 79 -9.40 5.99 24.10
N LEU A 80 -9.00 7.27 24.17
CA LEU A 80 -9.79 8.31 24.82
C LEU A 80 -11.16 8.50 24.16
N GLU A 81 -11.23 8.48 22.83
CA GLU A 81 -12.52 8.55 22.15
C GLU A 81 -13.34 7.28 22.40
N LEU A 82 -12.73 6.09 22.39
CA LEU A 82 -13.41 4.83 22.67
C LEU A 82 -13.99 4.80 24.10
N ILE A 83 -13.23 5.26 25.11
CA ILE A 83 -13.67 5.40 26.50
C ILE A 83 -14.86 6.35 26.58
N LYS A 84 -14.76 7.54 25.97
CA LYS A 84 -15.84 8.52 25.94
C LYS A 84 -17.12 7.96 25.33
N LYS A 85 -17.01 7.16 24.26
CA LYS A 85 -18.15 6.47 23.63
C LYS A 85 -18.79 5.47 24.58
N TYR A 86 -18.00 4.69 25.28
CA TYR A 86 -18.47 3.75 26.29
C TYR A 86 -19.15 4.44 27.49
N GLU A 87 -18.51 5.47 28.07
CA GLU A 87 -19.04 6.24 29.21
C GLU A 87 -20.39 6.90 28.89
N SER A 88 -20.62 7.28 27.62
CA SER A 88 -21.89 7.87 27.18
C SER A 88 -23.11 6.94 27.32
N THR A 89 -22.88 5.63 27.50
CA THR A 89 -23.95 4.65 27.76
C THR A 89 -24.47 4.70 29.20
N GLY A 90 -23.73 5.33 30.12
CA GLY A 90 -24.02 5.31 31.56
C GLY A 90 -23.71 3.97 32.23
N ALA A 91 -23.03 3.04 31.55
CA ALA A 91 -22.53 1.79 32.14
C ALA A 91 -21.37 2.05 33.11
N ASP A 92 -21.14 1.12 34.03
CA ASP A 92 -20.00 1.19 34.95
C ASP A 92 -18.67 1.18 34.17
N PRO A 93 -17.67 1.98 34.59
CA PRO A 93 -16.36 2.02 33.95
C PRO A 93 -15.73 0.63 33.81
N LEU A 94 -15.08 0.37 32.67
CA LEU A 94 -14.35 -0.87 32.43
C LEU A 94 -12.87 -0.69 32.76
N ASP A 95 -12.40 -1.34 33.82
CA ASP A 95 -11.00 -1.27 34.28
C ASP A 95 -10.00 -1.54 33.13
N GLU A 96 -10.28 -2.54 32.28
CA GLU A 96 -9.41 -2.91 31.15
C GLU A 96 -9.13 -1.73 30.19
N LEU A 97 -10.09 -0.82 29.97
CA LEU A 97 -9.86 0.35 29.12
C LEU A 97 -8.85 1.32 29.74
N TYR A 98 -8.90 1.51 31.06
CA TYR A 98 -8.00 2.43 31.78
C TYR A 98 -6.63 1.80 32.02
N ASP A 99 -6.56 0.48 32.26
CA ASP A 99 -5.31 -0.26 32.32
C ASP A 99 -4.53 -0.12 31.01
N VAL A 100 -5.20 -0.36 29.87
CA VAL A 100 -4.59 -0.16 28.54
C VAL A 100 -4.23 1.30 28.31
N LEU A 101 -5.00 2.26 28.82
CA LEU A 101 -4.66 3.69 28.71
C LEU A 101 -3.38 4.02 29.50
N ALA A 102 -3.24 3.49 30.70
CA ALA A 102 -2.03 3.66 31.50
C ALA A 102 -0.80 3.07 30.79
N GLU A 103 -0.92 1.88 30.18
CA GLU A 103 0.14 1.29 29.36
C GLU A 103 0.52 2.17 28.17
N VAL A 104 -0.47 2.70 27.45
CA VAL A 104 -0.23 3.60 26.30
C VAL A 104 0.46 4.89 26.74
N LEU A 105 0.07 5.48 27.88
CA LEU A 105 0.69 6.70 28.41
C LEU A 105 2.14 6.49 28.85
N ASN A 106 2.50 5.28 29.27
CA ASN A 106 3.86 4.91 29.66
C ASN A 106 4.76 4.54 28.47
N ALA A 107 4.20 4.33 27.27
CA ALA A 107 4.98 3.99 26.09
C ALA A 107 5.77 5.21 25.57
N GLU A 108 6.98 4.95 25.05
CA GLU A 108 7.82 5.99 24.47
C GLU A 108 7.22 6.57 23.18
N GLU A 109 7.39 7.87 22.99
CA GLU A 109 7.00 8.56 21.76
C GLU A 109 8.18 8.64 20.78
N THR A 110 7.94 8.19 19.55
CA THR A 110 8.93 8.12 18.48
C THR A 110 8.43 8.82 17.22
N TYR A 111 9.36 9.34 16.42
CA TYR A 111 9.04 9.99 15.14
C TYR A 111 8.65 9.00 14.02
N LYS A 112 8.88 7.71 14.25
CA LYS A 112 8.43 6.58 13.41
C LYS A 112 7.38 5.78 14.14
N CYS A 113 6.45 5.19 13.38
CA CYS A 113 5.47 4.26 13.90
C CYS A 113 5.21 3.15 12.88
N HIS A 114 4.40 2.16 13.26
CA HIS A 114 3.99 1.11 12.34
C HIS A 114 2.58 1.35 11.84
N LYS A 115 2.36 1.07 10.56
CA LYS A 115 1.04 0.93 9.95
C LYS A 115 0.91 -0.48 9.39
N SER A 116 -0.20 -1.13 9.69
CA SER A 116 -0.48 -2.49 9.26
C SER A 116 -1.75 -2.54 8.42
N TYR A 117 -1.65 -3.23 7.29
CA TYR A 117 -2.69 -3.37 6.28
C TYR A 117 -3.06 -4.85 6.17
N LEU A 118 -4.31 -5.19 6.50
CA LEU A 118 -4.79 -6.57 6.46
C LEU A 118 -5.10 -6.99 5.02
N LEU A 119 -4.68 -8.20 4.65
CA LEU A 119 -4.89 -8.79 3.33
C LEU A 119 -6.06 -9.78 3.34
N PRO A 120 -6.68 -10.06 2.18
CA PRO A 120 -7.76 -11.05 2.07
C PRO A 120 -7.34 -12.48 2.46
N SER A 121 -6.04 -12.80 2.41
CA SER A 121 -5.50 -14.10 2.82
C SER A 121 -5.54 -14.32 4.34
N GLY A 122 -5.75 -13.27 5.13
CA GLY A 122 -5.55 -13.27 6.58
C GLY A 122 -4.15 -12.79 7.00
N ASP A 123 -3.22 -12.62 6.05
CA ASP A 123 -1.92 -12.00 6.30
C ASP A 123 -2.01 -10.48 6.46
N SER A 124 -0.88 -9.85 6.77
CA SER A 124 -0.74 -8.39 6.77
C SER A 124 0.50 -7.92 6.03
N VAL A 125 0.46 -6.68 5.57
CA VAL A 125 1.65 -5.88 5.26
C VAL A 125 1.85 -4.86 6.37
N THR A 126 3.03 -4.82 6.99
CA THR A 126 3.33 -3.85 8.05
C THR A 126 4.50 -2.98 7.62
N LEU A 127 4.35 -1.67 7.73
CA LEU A 127 5.36 -0.69 7.32
C LEU A 127 5.76 0.17 8.51
N ILE A 128 7.06 0.44 8.61
CA ILE A 128 7.60 1.57 9.37
C ILE A 128 7.38 2.81 8.52
N GLU A 129 6.69 3.80 9.08
CA GLU A 129 6.42 5.10 8.45
C GLU A 129 6.75 6.24 9.42
N ASN A 130 7.11 7.39 8.88
CA ASN A 130 7.25 8.61 9.69
C ASN A 130 5.85 9.11 10.12
N VAL A 131 5.76 9.65 11.34
CA VAL A 131 4.51 10.24 11.84
C VAL A 131 4.16 11.51 11.05
N ALA A 132 5.17 12.29 10.66
CA ALA A 132 5.01 13.48 9.83
C ALA A 132 4.98 13.12 8.33
N ILE A 133 3.97 13.65 7.62
CA ILE A 133 3.73 13.40 6.19
C ILE A 133 4.90 13.88 5.30
N ILE A 134 5.43 15.06 5.61
CA ILE A 134 6.64 15.60 4.96
C ILE A 134 7.70 15.67 6.04
N SER A 135 8.78 14.94 5.83
CA SER A 135 9.90 14.92 6.77
C SER A 135 11.19 14.66 6.02
N GLU A 136 12.29 15.16 6.56
CA GLU A 136 13.63 14.86 6.05
C GLU A 136 13.84 15.22 4.56
N GLY A 137 13.07 16.21 4.06
CA GLY A 137 13.15 16.67 2.67
C GLY A 137 12.44 15.78 1.65
N THR A 138 11.63 14.80 2.08
CA THR A 138 10.96 13.86 1.19
C THR A 138 9.50 13.60 1.60
N THR A 139 8.70 13.15 0.63
CA THR A 139 7.32 12.67 0.78
C THR A 139 7.23 11.13 0.77
N GLY A 140 8.35 10.43 0.56
CA GLY A 140 8.38 8.97 0.35
C GLY A 140 8.37 8.13 1.63
N LEU A 141 8.36 8.74 2.81
CA LEU A 141 8.44 8.04 4.12
C LEU A 141 7.07 7.69 4.71
N VAL A 142 6.00 7.88 3.94
CA VAL A 142 4.60 7.57 4.30
C VAL A 142 3.86 6.95 3.12
N THR A 143 2.81 6.19 3.41
CA THR A 143 1.91 5.65 2.39
C THR A 143 0.91 6.71 1.92
N TRP A 144 0.71 6.77 0.60
CA TRP A 144 -0.25 7.68 -0.04
C TRP A 144 -1.52 6.96 -0.53
N GLU A 145 -2.63 7.71 -0.67
CA GLU A 145 -3.95 7.16 -1.02
C GLU A 145 -3.96 6.43 -2.38
N ALA A 146 -3.26 6.96 -3.38
CA ALA A 146 -3.11 6.29 -4.69
C ALA A 146 -2.35 4.95 -4.61
N ALA A 147 -1.46 4.77 -3.63
CA ALA A 147 -0.76 3.50 -3.39
C ALA A 147 -1.72 2.45 -2.82
N LEU A 148 -2.58 2.83 -1.87
CA LEU A 148 -3.66 1.97 -1.35
C LEU A 148 -4.60 1.52 -2.47
N SER A 149 -5.04 2.47 -3.31
CA SER A 149 -5.91 2.17 -4.44
C SER A 149 -5.24 1.25 -5.47
N LEU A 150 -3.96 1.47 -5.80
CA LEU A 150 -3.23 0.60 -6.71
C LEU A 150 -2.99 -0.80 -6.14
N ALA A 151 -2.68 -0.89 -4.84
CA ALA A 151 -2.53 -2.16 -4.14
C ALA A 151 -3.83 -2.97 -4.15
N GLU A 152 -4.97 -2.32 -3.90
CA GLU A 152 -6.29 -2.96 -3.96
C GLU A 152 -6.63 -3.46 -5.36
N TRP A 153 -6.51 -2.59 -6.36
CA TRP A 153 -6.71 -2.94 -7.76
C TRP A 153 -5.86 -4.14 -8.18
N SER A 154 -4.62 -4.21 -7.67
CA SER A 154 -3.71 -5.30 -8.00
C SER A 154 -4.17 -6.65 -7.44
N ILE A 155 -4.78 -6.68 -6.26
CA ILE A 155 -5.38 -7.89 -5.67
C ILE A 155 -6.53 -8.41 -6.55
N GLU A 156 -7.34 -7.51 -7.13
CA GLU A 156 -8.44 -7.87 -8.02
C GLU A 156 -7.96 -8.27 -9.43
N ASN A 157 -6.79 -7.78 -9.85
CA ASN A 157 -6.27 -7.95 -11.21
C ASN A 157 -4.94 -8.70 -11.26
N LYS A 158 -4.82 -9.77 -10.46
CA LYS A 158 -3.59 -10.59 -10.30
C LYS A 158 -3.00 -11.10 -11.62
N VAL A 159 -3.82 -11.25 -12.66
CA VAL A 159 -3.42 -11.72 -13.99
C VAL A 159 -2.30 -10.86 -14.60
N TYR A 160 -2.28 -9.57 -14.32
CA TYR A 160 -1.23 -8.67 -14.80
C TYR A 160 0.11 -8.91 -14.12
N PHE A 161 0.14 -9.49 -12.92
CA PHE A 161 1.34 -9.54 -12.08
C PHE A 161 1.93 -10.95 -11.93
N LYS A 162 1.08 -11.98 -12.02
CA LYS A 162 1.46 -13.37 -11.78
C LYS A 162 2.57 -13.84 -12.71
N ASN A 163 3.65 -14.40 -12.14
CA ASN A 163 4.81 -14.91 -12.86
C ASN A 163 5.53 -13.89 -13.76
N ARG A 164 5.33 -12.58 -13.54
CA ARG A 164 5.97 -11.49 -14.31
C ARG A 164 7.05 -10.76 -13.52
N SER A 165 7.91 -10.03 -14.23
CA SER A 165 8.89 -9.10 -13.68
C SER A 165 8.25 -7.71 -13.55
N ILE A 166 8.25 -7.14 -12.34
CA ILE A 166 7.59 -5.86 -12.07
C ILE A 166 8.62 -4.84 -11.65
N LEU A 167 8.53 -3.62 -12.20
CA LEU A 167 9.26 -2.44 -11.73
C LEU A 167 8.28 -1.43 -11.14
N GLU A 168 8.47 -1.06 -9.89
CA GLU A 168 7.73 0.04 -9.26
C GLU A 168 8.60 1.30 -9.25
N LEU A 169 8.14 2.34 -9.94
CA LEU A 169 8.78 3.65 -9.99
C LEU A 169 8.25 4.52 -8.85
N GLY A 170 9.15 4.93 -7.94
CA GLY A 170 8.78 5.75 -6.78
C GLY A 170 8.05 4.94 -5.72
N SER A 171 8.70 3.87 -5.26
CA SER A 171 8.10 2.90 -4.33
C SER A 171 7.79 3.49 -2.96
N GLY A 172 8.44 4.58 -2.55
CA GLY A 172 8.24 5.17 -1.23
C GLY A 172 8.45 4.14 -0.10
N ALA A 173 7.48 4.04 0.81
CA ALA A 173 7.48 3.07 1.90
C ALA A 173 7.30 1.59 1.44
N GLY A 174 6.91 1.34 0.19
CA GLY A 174 6.85 0.01 -0.42
C GLY A 174 5.52 -0.74 -0.28
N LEU A 175 4.42 -0.06 0.12
CA LEU A 175 3.12 -0.72 0.34
C LEU A 175 2.68 -1.54 -0.88
N THR A 176 2.55 -0.89 -2.04
CA THR A 176 1.98 -1.49 -3.25
C THR A 176 2.73 -2.76 -3.62
N GLY A 177 4.06 -2.69 -3.68
CA GLY A 177 4.86 -3.84 -4.04
C GLY A 177 4.82 -4.98 -3.03
N LEU A 178 4.78 -4.69 -1.73
CA LEU A 178 4.64 -5.72 -0.71
C LEU A 178 3.28 -6.42 -0.79
N VAL A 179 2.21 -5.67 -1.06
CA VAL A 179 0.88 -6.24 -1.30
C VAL A 179 0.88 -7.13 -2.54
N ILE A 180 1.48 -6.68 -3.64
CA ILE A 180 1.58 -7.46 -4.89
C ILE A 180 2.40 -8.72 -4.67
N CYS A 181 3.54 -8.65 -3.98
CA CYS A 181 4.37 -9.82 -3.69
C CYS A 181 3.59 -10.87 -2.89
N LYS A 182 2.84 -10.46 -1.85
CA LYS A 182 2.05 -11.38 -1.03
C LYS A 182 0.79 -11.91 -1.73
N SER A 183 0.18 -11.11 -2.61
CA SER A 183 -1.17 -11.41 -3.11
C SER A 183 -1.22 -11.91 -4.56
N CYS A 184 -0.19 -11.64 -5.37
CA CYS A 184 -0.22 -11.81 -6.82
C CYS A 184 0.86 -12.76 -7.38
N SER A 185 1.81 -13.23 -6.56
CA SER A 185 2.86 -14.17 -6.94
C SER A 185 3.67 -13.74 -8.19
N PRO A 186 4.29 -12.55 -8.20
CA PRO A 186 5.18 -12.16 -9.29
C PRO A 186 6.47 -12.99 -9.29
N ARG A 187 7.10 -13.13 -10.47
CA ARG A 187 8.39 -13.81 -10.60
C ARG A 187 9.50 -12.96 -9.98
N LYS A 188 9.51 -11.67 -10.27
CA LYS A 188 10.50 -10.70 -9.79
C LYS A 188 9.78 -9.39 -9.47
N TYR A 189 10.14 -8.76 -8.36
CA TYR A 189 9.68 -7.42 -8.00
C TYR A 189 10.88 -6.51 -7.74
N MET A 190 10.94 -5.41 -8.46
CA MET A 190 11.98 -4.39 -8.35
C MET A 190 11.36 -3.13 -7.78
N PHE A 191 11.64 -2.86 -6.51
CA PHE A 191 11.29 -1.58 -5.91
C PHE A 191 12.35 -0.55 -6.33
N SER A 192 11.92 0.66 -6.67
CA SER A 192 12.85 1.73 -7.03
C SER A 192 12.44 3.09 -6.48
N ASP A 193 13.44 3.85 -6.03
CA ASP A 193 13.31 5.22 -5.56
C ASP A 193 14.67 5.93 -5.77
N CYS A 194 14.76 7.24 -5.59
CA CYS A 194 16.02 7.98 -5.71
C CYS A 194 16.57 8.44 -4.35
N HIS A 195 15.72 8.59 -3.34
CA HIS A 195 16.14 9.21 -2.08
C HIS A 195 16.73 8.16 -1.13
N SER A 196 18.00 8.31 -0.74
CA SER A 196 18.74 7.34 0.07
C SER A 196 18.03 6.91 1.36
N ARG A 197 17.39 7.85 2.06
CA ARG A 197 16.62 7.56 3.28
C ARG A 197 15.34 6.76 3.01
N VAL A 198 14.67 7.02 1.89
CA VAL A 198 13.49 6.26 1.46
C VAL A 198 13.91 4.85 1.09
N LEU A 199 14.99 4.70 0.32
CA LEU A 199 15.57 3.40 -0.02
C LEU A 199 15.98 2.60 1.23
N GLN A 200 16.52 3.24 2.27
CA GLN A 200 16.83 2.55 3.52
C GLN A 200 15.55 2.06 4.22
N GLN A 201 14.56 2.94 4.45
CA GLN A 201 13.30 2.55 5.09
C GLN A 201 12.56 1.47 4.29
N LEU A 202 12.59 1.55 2.96
CA LEU A 202 12.03 0.55 2.07
C LEU A 202 12.69 -0.83 2.28
N ARG A 203 14.02 -0.88 2.41
CA ARG A 203 14.72 -2.15 2.73
C ARG A 203 14.29 -2.69 4.09
N ASP A 204 14.20 -1.83 5.10
CA ASP A 204 13.73 -2.21 6.44
C ASP A 204 12.30 -2.78 6.37
N ASN A 205 11.40 -2.14 5.61
CA ASN A 205 10.02 -2.58 5.39
C ASN A 205 9.95 -3.92 4.64
N ILE A 206 10.80 -4.15 3.64
CA ILE A 206 10.85 -5.42 2.92
C ILE A 206 11.25 -6.56 3.87
N GLN A 207 12.30 -6.35 4.68
CA GLN A 207 12.76 -7.32 5.67
C GLN A 207 11.71 -7.57 6.76
N LEU A 208 11.05 -6.51 7.23
CA LEU A 208 9.96 -6.58 8.21
C LEU A 208 8.82 -7.50 7.75
N ASN A 209 8.57 -7.57 6.45
CA ASN A 209 7.52 -8.39 5.85
C ASN A 209 7.98 -9.80 5.44
N GLY A 210 9.16 -10.24 5.87
CA GLY A 210 9.66 -11.61 5.68
C GLY A 210 10.36 -11.86 4.35
N TYR A 211 10.68 -10.81 3.60
CA TYR A 211 11.40 -10.92 2.35
C TYR A 211 12.90 -10.67 2.53
N SER A 212 13.69 -11.49 1.85
CA SER A 212 15.13 -11.29 1.73
C SER A 212 15.41 -10.57 0.42
N LEU A 213 16.35 -9.62 0.45
CA LEU A 213 16.80 -8.93 -0.76
C LEU A 213 17.81 -9.82 -1.47
N ASN A 214 17.62 -10.05 -2.76
CA ASN A 214 18.63 -10.73 -3.56
C ASN A 214 19.86 -9.82 -3.64
N THR A 215 20.96 -10.24 -3.04
CA THR A 215 22.26 -9.61 -3.31
C THR A 215 22.76 -10.11 -4.68
N GLU A 216 23.50 -9.28 -5.41
CA GLU A 216 24.06 -9.66 -6.72
C GLU A 216 24.92 -10.94 -6.67
N GLN A 217 25.37 -11.34 -5.47
CA GLN A 217 26.23 -12.50 -5.22
C GLN A 217 25.47 -13.81 -4.93
N GLU A 218 24.16 -13.77 -4.63
CA GLU A 218 23.39 -14.98 -4.24
C GLU A 218 22.86 -15.81 -5.41
N ASN A 219 23.06 -15.35 -6.65
CA ASN A 219 22.56 -16.04 -7.85
C ASN A 219 23.20 -17.42 -8.11
N GLN A 220 24.30 -17.78 -7.43
CA GLN A 220 24.96 -19.08 -7.62
C GLN A 220 24.60 -20.13 -6.57
N THR A 221 24.12 -19.75 -5.39
CA THR A 221 23.98 -20.70 -4.25
C THR A 221 22.54 -21.19 -4.04
N ASN A 222 21.55 -20.49 -4.60
CA ASN A 222 20.13 -20.79 -4.36
C ASN A 222 19.53 -21.90 -5.25
N ILE A 223 20.31 -22.46 -6.19
CA ILE A 223 19.86 -23.60 -7.02
C ILE A 223 19.71 -24.89 -6.18
N LEU A 224 20.31 -24.98 -4.99
CA LEU A 224 20.36 -26.22 -4.19
C LEU A 224 19.39 -26.25 -2.98
N LYS A 225 18.56 -25.23 -2.76
CA LYS A 225 17.59 -25.19 -1.63
C LYS A 225 16.12 -25.22 -2.07
N GLU A 226 15.83 -25.72 -3.26
CA GLU A 226 14.46 -26.01 -3.71
C GLU A 226 13.98 -27.39 -3.20
N ILE A 227 13.88 -27.55 -1.88
CA ILE A 227 13.09 -28.63 -1.26
C ILE A 227 11.92 -27.97 -0.55
N GLY A 228 10.93 -27.56 -1.33
CA GLY A 228 9.72 -26.88 -0.88
C GLY A 228 9.08 -26.15 -2.06
N ASN A 229 7.94 -26.64 -2.53
CA ASN A 229 7.34 -26.38 -3.84
C ASN A 229 6.71 -24.96 -4.04
N GLU A 230 7.30 -23.90 -3.50
CA GLU A 230 6.86 -22.52 -3.73
C GLU A 230 7.99 -21.67 -4.31
N LYS A 231 7.83 -21.27 -5.59
CA LYS A 231 8.73 -20.29 -6.21
C LYS A 231 8.60 -18.96 -5.50
N LYS A 232 9.57 -18.64 -4.65
CA LYS A 232 9.64 -17.35 -3.93
C LYS A 232 9.88 -16.21 -4.92
N THR A 233 9.12 -15.11 -4.79
CA THR A 233 9.34 -13.88 -5.58
C THR A 233 10.75 -13.36 -5.35
N ALA A 234 11.50 -13.13 -6.44
CA ALA A 234 12.80 -12.46 -6.38
C ALA A 234 12.61 -10.96 -6.11
N ILE A 235 13.16 -10.44 -5.01
CA ILE A 235 13.00 -9.03 -4.64
C ILE A 235 14.34 -8.28 -4.67
N SER A 236 14.33 -7.08 -5.25
CA SER A 236 15.47 -6.16 -5.25
C SER A 236 15.03 -4.71 -5.02
N VAL A 237 15.92 -3.91 -4.44
CA VAL A 237 15.76 -2.46 -4.26
C VAL A 237 16.80 -1.74 -5.12
N ILE A 238 16.35 -0.82 -5.97
CA ILE A 238 17.16 -0.15 -6.97
C ILE A 238 17.13 1.35 -6.74
N GLU A 239 18.30 1.98 -6.64
CA GLU A 239 18.39 3.43 -6.72
C GLU A 239 18.19 3.85 -8.18
N LEU A 240 17.15 4.62 -8.45
CA LEU A 240 16.75 5.01 -9.80
C LEU A 240 16.47 6.51 -9.85
N ASN A 241 17.47 7.30 -10.21
CA ASN A 241 17.29 8.71 -10.50
C ASN A 241 16.72 8.90 -11.92
N TRP A 242 15.49 9.41 -12.01
CA TRP A 242 14.78 9.57 -13.29
C TRP A 242 15.43 10.57 -14.25
N GLU A 243 16.18 11.54 -13.74
CA GLU A 243 16.90 12.52 -14.56
C GLU A 243 18.13 11.89 -15.23
N LEU A 244 18.80 10.97 -14.54
CA LEU A 244 20.10 10.42 -14.94
C LEU A 244 20.02 9.03 -15.58
N VAL A 245 18.92 8.30 -15.37
CA VAL A 245 18.82 6.91 -15.84
C VAL A 245 18.89 6.80 -17.37
N THR A 246 19.69 5.85 -17.84
CA THR A 246 19.88 5.56 -19.27
C THR A 246 18.94 4.46 -19.77
N GLU A 247 18.70 4.41 -21.08
CA GLU A 247 17.93 3.30 -21.71
C GLU A 247 18.59 1.95 -21.45
N GLN A 248 19.93 1.87 -21.46
CA GLN A 248 20.66 0.62 -21.20
C GLN A 248 20.41 0.10 -19.78
N GLN A 249 20.43 0.99 -18.77
CA GLN A 249 20.09 0.62 -17.39
C GLN A 249 18.65 0.09 -17.29
N LEU A 250 17.69 0.77 -17.92
CA LEU A 250 16.28 0.36 -17.93
C LEU A 250 16.07 -0.97 -18.66
N GLN A 251 16.75 -1.18 -19.79
CA GLN A 251 16.70 -2.42 -20.56
C GLN A 251 17.19 -3.63 -19.75
N ASN A 252 18.25 -3.45 -18.95
CA ASN A 252 18.81 -4.49 -18.09
C ASN A 252 17.84 -4.94 -16.97
N LEU A 253 16.87 -4.10 -16.59
CA LEU A 253 15.86 -4.46 -15.58
C LEU A 253 14.92 -5.56 -16.08
N GLN A 254 14.69 -5.62 -17.39
CA GLN A 254 13.81 -6.60 -18.05
C GLN A 254 12.44 -6.68 -17.37
N ALA A 255 11.83 -5.52 -17.08
CA ALA A 255 10.50 -5.44 -16.50
C ALA A 255 9.44 -5.81 -17.55
N ASP A 256 8.44 -6.59 -17.13
CA ASP A 256 7.29 -6.92 -17.96
C ASP A 256 6.12 -5.95 -17.65
N VAL A 257 6.04 -5.47 -16.41
CA VAL A 257 5.03 -4.51 -15.93
C VAL A 257 5.73 -3.37 -15.20
N ILE A 258 5.30 -2.14 -15.47
CA ILE A 258 5.70 -0.94 -14.75
C ILE A 258 4.50 -0.44 -13.96
N ILE A 259 4.73 -0.12 -12.69
CA ILE A 259 3.72 0.56 -11.88
C ILE A 259 4.29 1.79 -11.22
N ALA A 260 3.42 2.76 -10.92
CA ALA A 260 3.76 3.93 -10.11
C ALA A 260 2.51 4.43 -9.37
N SER A 261 2.69 4.92 -8.15
CA SER A 261 1.62 5.53 -7.37
C SER A 261 2.01 6.91 -6.86
N ASP A 262 1.16 7.90 -7.12
CA ASP A 262 1.26 9.27 -6.59
C ASP A 262 2.55 10.02 -6.98
N VAL A 263 3.06 9.78 -8.19
CA VAL A 263 4.30 10.39 -8.72
C VAL A 263 4.08 11.69 -9.51
N ALA A 264 2.82 12.09 -9.71
CA ALA A 264 2.43 13.27 -10.49
C ALA A 264 2.10 14.48 -9.59
N TYR A 265 3.08 14.97 -8.83
CA TYR A 265 2.88 16.06 -7.85
C TYR A 265 3.77 17.29 -8.05
N ASP A 266 4.90 17.15 -8.74
CA ASP A 266 5.83 18.25 -9.01
C ASP A 266 6.11 18.36 -10.53
N PRO A 267 6.09 19.57 -11.13
CA PRO A 267 6.31 19.75 -12.56
C PRO A 267 7.63 19.18 -13.11
N GLU A 268 8.73 19.31 -12.38
CA GLU A 268 10.03 18.81 -12.81
C GLU A 268 10.06 17.28 -12.76
N ILE A 269 9.50 16.72 -11.69
CA ILE A 269 9.34 15.27 -11.53
C ILE A 269 8.44 14.68 -12.63
N ILE A 270 7.34 15.36 -12.98
CA ILE A 270 6.43 14.96 -14.06
C ILE A 270 7.16 14.85 -15.41
N VAL A 271 8.04 15.81 -15.72
CA VAL A 271 8.84 15.80 -16.95
C VAL A 271 9.82 14.64 -16.94
N SER A 272 10.57 14.46 -15.86
CA SER A 272 11.55 13.37 -15.72
C SER A 272 10.89 12.00 -15.78
N PHE A 273 9.76 11.82 -15.07
CA PHE A 273 8.98 10.58 -15.07
C PHE A 273 8.46 10.22 -16.47
N SER A 274 7.87 11.18 -17.19
CA SER A 274 7.34 10.95 -18.54
C SER A 274 8.44 10.53 -19.53
N LYS A 275 9.64 11.13 -19.43
CA LYS A 275 10.82 10.73 -20.20
C LYS A 275 11.29 9.31 -19.85
N VAL A 276 11.25 8.92 -18.58
CA VAL A 276 11.57 7.55 -18.16
C VAL A 276 10.59 6.55 -18.74
N LEU A 277 9.28 6.83 -18.72
CA LEU A 277 8.29 5.98 -19.37
C LEU A 277 8.57 5.84 -20.87
N ARG A 278 8.91 6.95 -21.56
CA ARG A 278 9.28 6.91 -22.97
C ARG A 278 10.52 6.04 -23.23
N LYS A 279 11.58 6.19 -22.43
CA LYS A 279 12.79 5.36 -22.48
C LYS A 279 12.47 3.89 -22.26
N LEU A 280 11.64 3.57 -21.26
CA LEU A 280 11.18 2.21 -20.98
C LEU A 280 10.52 1.62 -22.21
N PHE A 281 9.54 2.29 -22.81
CA PHE A 281 8.88 1.82 -24.03
C PHE A 281 9.84 1.64 -25.23
N ASN A 282 10.84 2.51 -25.39
CA ASN A 282 11.87 2.34 -26.43
C ASN A 282 12.69 1.04 -26.27
N CYS A 283 12.78 0.49 -25.06
CA CYS A 283 13.49 -0.75 -24.77
C CYS A 283 12.70 -2.02 -25.18
N PHE A 284 11.41 -1.90 -25.55
CA PHE A 284 10.53 -3.03 -25.89
C PHE A 284 10.17 -3.12 -27.38
N LYS A 285 11.10 -2.74 -28.27
CA LYS A 285 10.90 -2.79 -29.73
C LYS A 285 10.77 -4.21 -30.32
N ASP A 286 11.11 -5.25 -29.54
CA ASP A 286 11.17 -6.65 -30.00
C ASP A 286 9.85 -7.44 -29.86
N GLY A 287 8.69 -6.78 -29.87
CA GLY A 287 7.38 -7.45 -29.83
C GLY A 287 6.93 -7.96 -28.45
N ARG A 288 7.59 -7.55 -27.36
CA ARG A 288 7.15 -7.79 -25.97
C ARG A 288 6.12 -6.74 -25.55
N ASN A 289 5.03 -7.17 -24.91
CA ASN A 289 4.00 -6.27 -24.41
C ASN A 289 4.40 -5.71 -23.02
N LEU A 290 4.75 -4.43 -22.97
CA LEU A 290 4.98 -3.70 -21.72
C LEU A 290 3.64 -3.13 -21.23
N GLU A 291 3.26 -3.49 -20.01
CA GLU A 291 2.08 -2.89 -19.36
C GLU A 291 2.51 -1.84 -18.35
N VAL A 292 1.85 -0.69 -18.36
CA VAL A 292 2.21 0.45 -17.51
C VAL A 292 0.97 0.97 -16.81
N PHE A 293 0.93 0.90 -15.47
CA PHE A 293 -0.18 1.40 -14.66
C PHE A 293 0.28 2.51 -13.72
N VAL A 294 -0.34 3.69 -13.81
CA VAL A 294 -0.01 4.84 -12.96
C VAL A 294 -1.25 5.29 -12.22
N SER A 295 -1.25 5.17 -10.89
CA SER A 295 -2.32 5.65 -10.01
C SER A 295 -1.94 7.01 -9.44
N SER A 296 -2.87 7.98 -9.42
CA SER A 296 -2.58 9.33 -8.91
C SER A 296 -3.74 9.93 -8.14
N THR A 297 -3.45 10.53 -6.99
CA THR A 297 -4.42 11.33 -6.25
C THR A 297 -4.46 12.74 -6.85
N ILE A 298 -5.60 13.15 -7.40
CA ILE A 298 -5.77 14.45 -8.04
C ILE A 298 -5.99 15.51 -6.95
N ARG A 299 -4.89 16.11 -6.48
CA ARG A 299 -4.91 17.19 -5.48
C ARG A 299 -4.99 18.58 -6.12
N ASN A 300 -4.29 18.75 -7.23
CA ASN A 300 -4.31 19.96 -8.05
C ASN A 300 -4.59 19.56 -9.50
N SER A 301 -5.69 20.07 -10.06
CA SER A 301 -6.12 19.71 -11.41
C SER A 301 -5.17 20.24 -12.49
N GLU A 302 -4.52 21.38 -12.28
CA GLU A 302 -3.55 21.96 -13.22
C GLU A 302 -2.29 21.11 -13.30
N THR A 303 -1.73 20.71 -12.15
CA THR A 303 -0.57 19.81 -12.08
C THR A 303 -0.88 18.46 -12.73
N TYR A 304 -2.06 17.90 -12.48
CA TYR A 304 -2.46 16.63 -13.07
C TYR A 304 -2.70 16.74 -14.59
N ASN A 305 -3.24 17.86 -15.05
CA ASN A 305 -3.37 18.14 -16.49
C ASN A 305 -2.00 18.34 -17.16
N LEU A 306 -1.03 18.94 -16.45
CA LEU A 306 0.34 19.03 -16.92
C LEU A 306 0.94 17.62 -17.10
N PHE A 307 0.71 16.69 -16.16
CA PHE A 307 1.14 15.30 -16.32
C PHE A 307 0.60 14.67 -17.61
N LYS A 308 -0.70 14.75 -17.86
CA LYS A 308 -1.33 14.25 -19.10
C LYS A 308 -0.74 14.92 -20.36
N LYS A 309 -0.56 16.24 -20.34
CA LYS A 309 0.05 16.97 -21.46
C LYS A 309 1.49 16.53 -21.72
N THR A 310 2.28 16.28 -20.68
CA THR A 310 3.66 15.82 -20.81
C THR A 310 3.72 14.40 -21.37
N LEU A 311 2.82 13.49 -20.95
CA LEU A 311 2.69 12.17 -21.59
C LEU A 311 2.43 12.31 -23.09
N ASP A 312 1.52 13.20 -23.49
CA ASP A 312 1.15 13.44 -24.88
C ASP A 312 2.34 13.92 -25.73
N ILE A 313 3.13 14.86 -25.19
CA ILE A 313 4.36 15.41 -25.77
C ILE A 313 5.42 14.31 -25.97
N GLU A 314 5.58 13.41 -25.01
CA GLU A 314 6.50 12.27 -25.08
C GLU A 314 5.99 11.14 -26.00
N GLY A 315 4.87 11.36 -26.70
CA GLY A 315 4.30 10.39 -27.64
C GLY A 315 3.65 9.19 -26.96
N LEU A 316 3.17 9.38 -25.72
CA LEU A 316 2.45 8.38 -24.94
C LEU A 316 0.95 8.68 -24.99
N MET A 317 0.15 7.62 -25.05
CA MET A 317 -1.30 7.68 -24.89
C MET A 317 -1.70 6.94 -23.63
N TRP A 318 -2.91 7.19 -23.14
CA TRP A 318 -3.41 6.53 -21.94
C TRP A 318 -4.89 6.22 -22.05
N GLN A 319 -5.31 5.21 -21.31
CA GLN A 319 -6.70 4.89 -21.04
C GLN A 319 -6.94 4.97 -19.54
N VAL A 320 -8.08 5.54 -19.13
CA VAL A 320 -8.48 5.52 -17.73
C VAL A 320 -8.92 4.10 -17.39
N VAL A 321 -8.30 3.51 -16.37
CA VAL A 321 -8.70 2.21 -15.83
C VAL A 321 -10.02 2.41 -15.08
N PRO A 322 -11.05 1.57 -15.30
CA PRO A 322 -12.31 1.68 -14.59
C PRO A 322 -12.14 1.61 -13.07
N ASP A 323 -13.03 2.31 -12.36
CA ASP A 323 -13.06 2.28 -10.90
C ASP A 323 -13.25 0.84 -10.38
N HIS A 324 -12.55 0.53 -9.29
CA HIS A 324 -12.66 -0.74 -8.56
C HIS A 324 -13.39 -0.52 -7.24
N LYS A 325 -13.90 -1.62 -6.68
CA LYS A 325 -14.61 -1.57 -5.41
C LYS A 325 -13.62 -1.31 -4.29
N LYS A 326 -14.04 -0.51 -3.30
CA LYS A 326 -13.30 -0.23 -2.07
C LYS A 326 -13.57 -1.32 -1.03
N ILE A 327 -12.78 -2.39 -1.02
CA ILE A 327 -13.09 -3.59 -0.21
C ILE A 327 -12.14 -3.76 0.97
N PHE A 328 -10.82 -3.66 0.75
CA PHE A 328 -9.82 -4.16 1.69
C PHE A 328 -9.12 -3.03 2.44
N PHE A 329 -8.74 -1.96 1.72
CA PHE A 329 -7.99 -0.85 2.28
C PHE A 329 -8.88 0.38 2.48
N PRO A 330 -8.88 1.00 3.68
CA PRO A 330 -9.63 2.21 3.91
C PRO A 330 -8.85 3.43 3.40
N TYR A 331 -9.01 3.78 2.13
CA TYR A 331 -8.51 5.04 1.55
C TYR A 331 -9.63 6.07 1.35
N ASP A 332 -9.28 7.34 1.44
CA ASP A 332 -10.21 8.47 1.49
C ASP A 332 -11.13 8.51 0.25
N THR A 333 -12.44 8.56 0.49
CA THR A 333 -13.46 8.64 -0.57
C THR A 333 -13.62 10.02 -1.15
N HIS A 334 -13.14 11.07 -0.47
CA HIS A 334 -13.19 12.44 -0.97
C HIS A 334 -12.01 12.74 -1.89
N CYS A 335 -10.96 11.92 -1.85
CA CYS A 335 -9.85 12.00 -2.79
C CYS A 335 -10.27 11.43 -4.14
N LYS A 336 -10.21 12.27 -5.19
CA LYS A 336 -10.32 11.79 -6.56
C LYS A 336 -9.02 11.09 -6.94
N ILE A 337 -9.07 9.77 -7.09
CA ILE A 337 -7.95 8.96 -7.55
C ILE A 337 -8.25 8.52 -8.98
N GLU A 338 -7.28 8.67 -9.88
CA GLU A 338 -7.41 8.19 -11.26
C GLU A 338 -6.21 7.31 -11.59
N MET A 339 -6.50 6.14 -12.17
CA MET A 339 -5.49 5.20 -12.64
C MET A 339 -5.46 5.18 -14.15
N LEU A 340 -4.26 5.30 -14.71
CA LEU A 340 -4.01 5.30 -16.15
C LEU A 340 -3.28 4.03 -16.56
N ASN A 341 -3.77 3.36 -17.59
CA ASN A 341 -2.98 2.41 -18.38
C ASN A 341 -2.32 3.19 -19.52
N ILE A 342 -0.99 3.26 -19.53
CA ILE A 342 -0.19 4.06 -20.46
C ILE A 342 0.38 3.14 -21.55
N ALA A 343 0.38 3.62 -22.80
CA ALA A 343 0.93 2.94 -23.96
C ALA A 343 1.65 3.91 -24.91
N LEU A 344 2.47 3.36 -25.82
CA LEU A 344 3.00 4.14 -26.94
C LEU A 344 1.89 4.51 -27.92
N LYS A 345 1.89 5.74 -28.43
CA LYS A 345 1.10 6.10 -29.61
C LYS A 345 1.63 5.30 -30.81
N VAL A 346 0.80 4.45 -31.38
CA VAL A 346 1.08 3.83 -32.68
C VAL A 346 0.98 4.94 -33.72
N LYS A 347 2.05 5.11 -34.52
CA LYS A 347 2.09 6.09 -35.61
C LYS A 347 1.21 5.68 -36.77
#